data_AF-A0A5B7E3F7-F1
#
_entry.id   AF-A0A5B7E3F7-F1
#
_cell.length_a   1.000
_cell.length_b   1.000
_cell.length_c   1.000
_cell.angle_alpha   90.00
_cell.angle_beta   90.00
_cell.angle_gamma   90.00
#
_symmetry.space_group_name_H-M   'P 1'
#
loop_
_entity.id
_entity.type
_entity.pdbx_description
1 polymer ?
#
loop_
_entity_poly.entity_id
_entity_poly.type
_entity_poly.pdbx_seq_one_letter_code
_entity_poly.pdbx_strand_id
1 'polypeptide(L)' 'MSRAAAQDMQVVHDEENMEFYIKLGQDKAYLQYDILDPKTKAVDLQHTVVPEVFRGQGIAKVLAKVHMTCFIVLRCDAKL' A
#
# COMPACT_ATOMS: atom_id res chain seq x y z
N MET A 1 -15.18 -27.50 -2.39
CA MET A 1 -15.66 -26.15 -2.76
C MET A 1 -14.47 -25.21 -2.72
N SER A 2 -13.89 -24.95 -3.89
CA SER A 2 -12.67 -24.18 -4.11
C SER A 2 -12.84 -22.74 -3.61
N ARG A 3 -12.01 -22.36 -2.64
CA ARG A 3 -11.82 -20.97 -2.20
C ARG A 3 -11.16 -20.26 -3.38
N ALA A 4 -11.98 -19.71 -4.27
CA ALA A 4 -11.52 -18.88 -5.38
C ALA A 4 -10.75 -17.70 -4.75
N ALA A 5 -9.43 -17.77 -4.89
CA ALA A 5 -8.46 -16.69 -4.78
C ALA A 5 -8.94 -15.49 -3.94
N ALA A 6 -8.90 -15.63 -2.61
CA ALA A 6 -8.45 -14.49 -1.82
C ALA A 6 -6.99 -14.32 -2.23
N GLN A 7 -6.74 -13.58 -3.32
CA GLN A 7 -5.39 -13.15 -3.65
C GLN A 7 -4.93 -12.40 -2.40
N ASP A 8 -3.90 -12.93 -1.74
CA ASP A 8 -3.27 -12.29 -0.60
C ASP A 8 -2.75 -10.94 -1.08
N MET A 9 -3.60 -9.90 -0.97
CA MET A 9 -3.28 -8.50 -1.27
C MET A 9 -2.40 -7.98 -0.15
N GLN A 10 -1.23 -8.59 -0.01
CA GLN A 10 -0.26 -8.24 0.99
C GLN A 10 0.39 -6.93 0.58
N VAL A 11 0.06 -5.86 1.29
CA VAL A 11 0.71 -4.57 1.13
C VAL A 11 2.08 -4.67 1.76
N VAL A 12 3.11 -4.45 0.96
CA VAL A 12 4.49 -4.33 1.39
C VAL A 12 4.81 -2.86 1.53
N HIS A 13 5.46 -2.51 2.64
CA HIS A 13 5.97 -1.17 2.87
C HIS A 13 7.48 -1.16 2.57
N ASP A 14 7.86 -0.41 1.56
CA ASP A 14 9.25 -0.16 1.18
C ASP A 14 9.63 1.25 1.65
N GLU A 15 10.32 1.30 2.78
CA GLU A 15 10.79 2.58 3.36
C GLU A 15 11.95 3.19 2.57
N GLU A 16 12.74 2.38 1.85
CA GLU A 16 13.88 2.87 1.06
C GLU A 16 13.41 3.66 -0.16
N ASN A 17 12.37 3.15 -0.83
CA ASN A 17 11.76 3.80 -1.98
C ASN A 17 10.55 4.68 -1.61
N MET A 18 10.22 4.77 -0.32
CA MET A 18 9.06 5.49 0.22
C MET A 18 7.77 5.14 -0.52
N GLU A 19 7.54 3.84 -0.71
CA GLU A 19 6.36 3.34 -1.40
C GLU A 19 5.67 2.20 -0.64
N PHE A 20 4.36 2.13 -0.76
CA PHE A 20 3.56 0.98 -0.40
C PHE A 20 3.14 0.27 -1.68
N TYR A 21 3.42 -1.02 -1.82
CA TYR A 21 3.05 -1.75 -3.02
C TYR A 21 2.37 -3.08 -2.71
N ILE A 22 1.53 -3.52 -3.64
CA ILE A 22 0.96 -4.86 -3.68
C ILE A 22 1.45 -5.53 -4.95
N LYS A 23 2.01 -6.72 -4.81
CA LYS A 23 2.47 -7.52 -5.94
C LYS A 23 1.27 -8.29 -6.52
N LEU A 24 0.91 -8.01 -7.77
CA LEU A 24 -0.25 -8.59 -8.46
C LEU A 24 0.24 -9.38 -9.68
N GLY A 25 0.84 -10.55 -9.43
CA GLY A 25 1.42 -11.39 -10.48
C GLY A 25 2.71 -10.76 -11.05
N GLN A 26 2.68 -10.34 -12.32
CA GLN A 26 3.80 -9.68 -13.00
C GLN A 26 3.79 -8.16 -12.83
N ASP A 27 2.65 -7.57 -12.49
CA ASP A 27 2.49 -6.14 -12.23
C ASP A 27 2.50 -5.83 -10.74
N LYS A 28 2.71 -4.55 -10.40
CA LYS A 28 2.52 -4.04 -9.04
C LYS A 28 1.61 -2.83 -9.03
N ALA A 29 0.72 -2.78 -8.04
CA ALA A 29 0.05 -1.54 -7.67
C ALA A 29 0.88 -0.88 -6.58
N TYR A 30 1.18 0.41 -6.70
CA TYR A 30 2.01 1.11 -5.73
C TYR A 30 1.46 2.51 -5.41
N LEU A 31 1.77 2.96 -4.21
CA LEU A 31 1.45 4.27 -3.67
C LEU A 31 2.73 4.84 -3.09
N GLN A 32 3.26 5.86 -3.75
CA GLN A 32 4.43 6.61 -3.30
C GLN A 32 4.01 7.73 -2.38
N TYR A 33 4.84 7.97 -1.37
CA TYR A 33 4.67 9.05 -0.43
C TYR A 33 6.01 9.74 -0.16
N ASP A 34 5.97 10.99 0.29
CA ASP A 34 7.14 11.70 0.80
C ASP A 34 6.95 12.02 2.27
N ILE A 35 8.04 12.06 3.03
CA ILE A 35 8.00 12.48 4.43
C ILE A 35 8.14 14.00 4.47
N LEU A 36 7.05 14.70 4.83
CA LEU A 36 7.05 16.15 5.01
C LEU A 36 7.73 16.55 6.32
N ASP A 37 7.44 15.80 7.39
CA ASP A 37 8.03 16.04 8.69
C ASP A 37 8.21 14.73 9.47
N PRO A 38 9.46 14.28 9.67
CA PRO A 38 9.77 13.05 10.40
C PRO A 38 9.34 13.08 11.87
N LYS A 39 9.25 14.27 12.49
CA LYS A 39 8.90 14.43 13.92
C LYS A 39 7.41 14.31 14.15
N THR A 40 6.61 14.92 13.28
CA THR A 40 5.14 14.82 13.32
C THR A 40 4.62 13.61 12.54
N LYS A 41 5.51 12.88 11.86
CA LYS A 41 5.19 11.75 10.97
C LYS A 41 4.20 12.15 9.87
N ALA A 42 4.25 13.42 9.46
CA ALA A 42 3.46 13.91 8.34
C ALA A 42 4.06 13.39 7.03
N VAL A 43 3.20 12.80 6.20
CA VAL A 43 3.56 12.28 4.88
C VAL A 43 2.62 12.85 3.83
N ASP A 44 3.18 13.14 2.66
CA ASP A 44 2.42 13.55 1.49
C ASP A 44 2.25 12.38 0.53
N LEU A 45 1.06 12.19 -0.01
CA LEU A 45 0.75 11.12 -0.94
C LEU A 45 0.94 11.63 -2.37
N GLN A 46 2.06 11.28 -3.00
CA GLN A 46 2.43 11.82 -4.31
C GLN A 46 1.70 11.13 -5.45
N HIS A 47 1.96 9.82 -5.63
CA HIS A 47 1.51 9.07 -6.79
C HIS A 47 0.91 7.75 -6.39
N THR A 48 -0.32 7.49 -6.84
CA THR A 48 -0.96 6.18 -6.73
C THR A 48 -1.13 5.59 -8.12
N VAL A 49 -0.47 4.47 -8.39
CA VAL A 49 -0.56 3.76 -9.65
C VAL A 49 -1.19 2.39 -9.40
N VAL A 50 -2.35 2.18 -10.01
CA VAL A 50 -3.05 0.90 -10.04
C VAL A 50 -3.18 0.46 -11.49
N PRO A 51 -2.72 -0.75 -11.85
CA PRO A 51 -2.86 -1.26 -13.19
C PRO A 51 -4.33 -1.34 -13.60
N GLU A 52 -4.65 -1.05 -14.87
CA GLU A 52 -6.03 -0.90 -15.36
C GLU A 52 -6.89 -2.14 -15.14
N VAL A 53 -6.30 -3.32 -15.35
CA VAL A 53 -6.91 -4.63 -15.09
C VAL A 53 -7.41 -4.80 -13.66
N PHE A 54 -6.87 -4.02 -12.71
CA PHE A 54 -7.26 -4.06 -11.30
C PHE A 54 -7.97 -2.78 -10.81
N ARG A 55 -8.22 -1.81 -11.69
CA ARG A 55 -9.06 -0.64 -11.37
C ARG A 55 -10.51 -1.08 -11.20
N GLY A 56 -11.26 -0.36 -10.37
CA GLY A 56 -12.64 -0.72 -10.02
C GLY A 56 -12.79 -1.82 -8.96
N GLN A 57 -11.71 -2.50 -8.56
CA GLN A 57 -11.72 -3.53 -7.50
C GLN A 57 -11.44 -2.98 -6.09
N GLY A 58 -11.30 -1.65 -5.95
CA GLY A 58 -11.04 -1.02 -4.65
C GLY A 58 -9.61 -1.15 -4.14
N ILE A 59 -8.63 -1.56 -4.96
CA ILE A 59 -7.23 -1.74 -4.54
C ILE A 59 -6.61 -0.43 -4.03
N ALA A 60 -6.91 0.71 -4.69
CA ALA A 60 -6.48 2.02 -4.21
C ALA A 60 -6.99 2.34 -2.79
N LYS A 61 -8.22 1.91 -2.47
CA LYS A 61 -8.81 2.08 -1.14
C LYS A 61 -8.11 1.20 -0.10
N VAL A 62 -7.68 0.00 -0.48
CA VAL A 62 -6.90 -0.89 0.39
C VAL A 62 -5.53 -0.27 0.68
N LEU A 63 -4.81 0.20 -0.36
CA LEU A 63 -3.53 0.90 -0.22
C LEU A 63 -3.64 2.12 0.70
N ALA A 64 -4.63 2.99 0.46
CA ALA A 64 -4.85 4.17 1.30
C ALA A 64 -5.22 3.81 2.75
N LYS A 65 -6.01 2.74 2.95
CA LYS A 65 -6.39 2.28 4.30
C LYS A 65 -5.20 1.71 5.05
N VAL A 66 -4.32 0.95 4.38
CA VAL A 66 -3.10 0.43 5.00
C VAL A 66 -2.13 1.55 5.31
N HIS A 67 -1.93 2.50 4.40
CA HIS A 67 -1.15 3.71 4.65
C HIS A 67 -1.66 4.45 5.90
N MET A 68 -2.96 4.74 5.98
CA MET A 68 -3.57 5.37 7.15
C MET A 68 -3.38 4.55 8.43
N THR A 69 -3.51 3.22 8.37
CA THR A 69 -3.37 2.39 9.57
C THR A 69 -1.92 2.35 10.07
N CYS A 70 -0.95 2.20 9.15
CA CYS A 70 0.48 2.15 9.43
C CYS A 70 1.03 3.51 9.94
N PHE A 71 0.53 4.63 9.41
CA PHE A 71 1.00 5.96 9.83
C PHE A 71 0.24 6.54 11.03
N ILE A 72 -1.07 6.27 11.15
CA ILE A 72 -1.94 6.97 12.12
C ILE A 72 -2.21 6.12 13.37
N VAL A 73 -2.37 4.80 13.22
CA VAL A 73 -2.97 3.96 14.28
C VAL A 73 -1.98 3.02 14.95
N LEU A 74 -1.08 2.38 14.20
CA LEU A 74 -0.13 1.41 14.74
C LEU A 74 1.20 1.54 14.02
N ARG A 75 2.28 1.60 14.80
CA ARG A 75 3.65 1.43 14.30
C ARG A 75 3.65 0.24 13.33
N CYS A 76 4.13 0.46 12.10
CA CYS A 76 4.35 -0.61 11.15
C CYS A 76 5.37 -1.59 11.75
N ASP A 77 4.91 -2.59 12.49
CA ASP A 77 5.66 -3.81 12.72
C ASP A 77 5.69 -4.56 11.39
N ALA A 78 6.67 -4.16 10.58
CA ALA A 78 7.14 -4.92 9.44
C ALA A 78 7.79 -6.21 9.96
N LYS A 79 6.98 -7.24 10.18
CA LYS A 79 7.38 -8.65 10.01
C LYS A 79 6.17 -9.57 10.16
N LEU A 80 5.96 -10.38 9.13
CA LEU A 80 5.36 -11.71 9.24
C LEU A 80 6.03 -12.51 10.37
#